data_AF-M7T4T3-F1
#
_entry.id   AF-M7T4T3-F1
#
_cell.length_a   1.000
_cell.length_b   1.000
_cell.length_c   1.000
_cell.angle_alpha   90.00
_cell.angle_beta   90.00
_cell.angle_gamma   90.00
#
_symmetry.space_group_name_H-M   'P 1'
#
loop_
_entity.id
_entity.type
_entity.pdbx_description
1 polymer ?
#
loop_
_entity_poly.entity_id
_entity_poly.type
_entity_poly.pdbx_seq_one_letter_code
_entity_poly.pdbx_strand_id
1 'polypeptide(L)'
;MAENLGPLTAAFTPPSGCASYQTELYNVVDATGAWYAQGPIDLGSCFPSGYSSELTQYYSPGVCPSGYKPACVGYNQVGSLTETIYTCCPARFSYTCHFSGHPGWGGCYYDIPDTSSTLTSLYGVEAGVTWSLSDVTDAYGAINAQSIQVRFRPIDFVETTAPTPSQTSAREH
;
A
#
# COMPACT_ATOMS: atom_id res chain seq x y z
N MET A 1 -2.81 -10.46 16.58
CA MET A 1 -4.07 -9.66 16.61
C MET A 1 -3.88 -8.50 15.66
N ALA A 2 -4.95 -7.95 15.08
CA ALA A 2 -4.81 -6.81 14.16
C ALA A 2 -4.44 -5.52 14.93
N GLU A 3 -3.51 -4.73 14.40
CA GLU A 3 -2.96 -3.53 15.03
C GLU A 3 -3.41 -2.26 14.27
N ASN A 4 -3.97 -1.28 14.98
CA ASN A 4 -4.36 0.01 14.40
C ASN A 4 -3.21 1.01 14.50
N LEU A 5 -2.75 1.52 13.35
CA LEU A 5 -1.65 2.48 13.23
C LEU A 5 -2.11 3.96 13.31
N GLY A 6 -3.40 4.20 13.43
CA GLY A 6 -4.01 5.53 13.50
C GLY A 6 -4.70 5.96 12.20
N PRO A 7 -5.12 7.23 12.11
CA PRO A 7 -5.85 7.75 10.96
C PRO A 7 -4.93 7.99 9.75
N LEU A 8 -5.42 7.63 8.57
CA LEU A 8 -4.84 7.97 7.27
C LEU A 8 -5.93 8.59 6.39
N THR A 9 -6.45 9.74 6.83
CA THR A 9 -7.64 10.37 6.25
C THR A 9 -7.37 11.10 4.93
N ALA A 10 -6.10 11.37 4.62
CA ALA A 10 -5.66 11.90 3.34
C ALA A 10 -4.75 10.89 2.62
N ALA A 11 -4.78 10.89 1.30
CA ALA A 11 -3.89 10.06 0.49
C ALA A 11 -2.43 10.45 0.76
N PHE A 12 -1.72 9.60 1.52
CA PHE A 12 -0.29 9.76 1.73
C PHE A 12 0.42 9.77 0.38
N THR A 13 1.23 10.80 0.16
CA THR A 13 2.05 10.93 -1.03
C THR A 13 3.50 10.73 -0.60
N PRO A 14 4.17 9.66 -1.07
CA PRO A 14 5.57 9.43 -0.73
C PRO A 14 6.44 10.63 -1.11
N PRO A 15 7.52 10.93 -0.36
CA PRO A 15 8.50 11.93 -0.76
C PRO A 15 9.06 11.67 -2.16
N SER A 16 9.61 12.69 -2.84
CA SER A 16 10.12 12.58 -4.22
C SER A 16 11.19 11.49 -4.39
N GLY A 17 12.01 11.25 -3.37
CA GLY A 17 13.00 10.16 -3.35
C GLY A 17 12.38 8.75 -3.32
N CYS A 18 11.07 8.65 -3.14
CA CYS A 18 10.33 7.39 -3.11
C CYS A 18 9.47 7.14 -4.35
N ALA A 19 9.40 8.11 -5.27
CA ALA A 19 8.49 8.06 -6.41
C ALA A 19 8.91 7.00 -7.45
N SER A 20 10.22 6.79 -7.63
CA SER A 20 10.74 5.77 -8.55
C SER A 20 10.28 4.37 -8.14
N TYR A 21 10.20 4.08 -6.83
CA TYR A 21 9.74 2.79 -6.30
C TYR A 21 8.31 2.41 -6.70
N GLN A 22 7.44 3.38 -7.02
CA GLN A 22 6.10 3.04 -7.53
C GLN A 22 6.14 2.42 -8.94
N THR A 23 7.25 2.61 -9.66
CA THR A 23 7.44 2.15 -11.04
C THR A 23 8.57 1.13 -11.19
N GLU A 24 9.52 1.09 -10.25
CA GLU A 24 10.67 0.21 -10.33
C GLU A 24 10.33 -1.22 -9.90
N LEU A 25 10.96 -2.16 -10.58
CA LEU A 25 10.93 -3.57 -10.25
C LEU A 25 12.28 -3.99 -9.71
N TYR A 26 12.25 -4.92 -8.77
CA TYR A 26 13.43 -5.47 -8.13
C TYR A 26 13.44 -6.98 -8.34
N ASN A 27 14.55 -7.53 -8.80
CA ASN A 27 14.88 -8.93 -8.66
C ASN A 27 15.71 -9.06 -7.38
N VAL A 28 15.05 -9.51 -6.32
CA VAL A 28 15.68 -9.68 -5.01
C VAL A 28 16.22 -11.10 -4.95
N VAL A 29 17.51 -11.23 -4.62
CA VAL A 29 18.21 -12.49 -4.51
C VAL A 29 18.74 -12.63 -3.09
N ASP A 30 18.39 -13.74 -2.44
CA ASP A 30 18.93 -14.11 -1.14
C ASP A 30 19.30 -15.61 -1.07
N ALA A 31 19.62 -16.09 0.13
CA ALA A 31 19.99 -17.49 0.35
C ALA A 31 18.85 -18.50 0.06
N THR A 32 17.61 -18.03 -0.06
CA THR A 32 16.40 -18.83 -0.29
C THR A 32 15.94 -18.84 -1.76
N GLY A 33 16.40 -17.89 -2.57
CA GLY A 33 16.14 -17.86 -4.01
C GLY A 33 16.11 -16.44 -4.59
N ALA A 34 15.45 -16.31 -5.75
CA ALA A 34 15.23 -15.04 -6.42
C ALA A 34 13.72 -14.80 -6.63
N TRP A 35 13.25 -13.58 -6.39
CA TRP A 35 11.86 -13.18 -6.62
C TRP A 35 11.75 -11.77 -7.15
N TYR A 36 10.61 -11.48 -7.80
CA TYR A 36 10.30 -10.13 -8.26
C TYR A 36 9.49 -9.38 -7.22
N ALA A 37 9.84 -8.11 -7.03
CA ALA A 37 9.18 -7.21 -6.12
C ALA A 37 8.97 -5.83 -6.77
N GLN A 38 7.84 -5.19 -6.51
CA GLN A 38 7.60 -3.78 -6.80
C GLN A 38 7.54 -3.00 -5.49
N GLY A 39 8.10 -1.78 -5.54
CA GLY A 39 8.08 -0.89 -4.39
C GLY A 39 9.41 -0.86 -3.66
N PRO A 40 9.49 -0.04 -2.60
CA PRO A 40 10.69 0.04 -1.80
C PRO A 40 10.91 -1.31 -1.12
N ILE A 41 12.08 -1.91 -1.33
CA ILE A 41 12.52 -3.08 -0.55
C ILE A 41 12.81 -2.65 0.89
N ASP A 42 13.30 -1.43 1.07
CA ASP A 42 13.45 -0.78 2.37
C ASP A 42 12.20 0.06 2.71
N LEU A 43 11.54 -0.29 3.81
CA LEU A 43 10.24 0.23 4.23
C LEU A 43 10.30 1.62 4.89
N GLY A 44 11.41 2.35 4.76
CA GLY A 44 11.68 3.62 5.44
C GLY A 44 10.65 4.76 5.20
N SER A 45 11.09 5.96 4.86
CA SER A 45 10.18 7.12 4.75
C SER A 45 9.21 7.08 3.56
N CYS A 46 9.20 5.97 2.80
CA CYS A 46 8.37 5.80 1.60
C CYS A 46 6.96 5.28 1.91
N PHE A 47 6.69 4.93 3.16
CA PHE A 47 5.39 4.47 3.64
C PHE A 47 4.81 5.42 4.70
N PRO A 48 3.48 5.37 4.94
CA PRO A 48 2.89 6.15 6.02
C PRO A 48 3.45 5.75 7.38
N SER A 49 3.36 6.65 8.35
CA SER A 49 3.96 6.48 9.67
C SER A 49 3.45 5.23 10.40
N GLY A 50 4.35 4.42 10.94
CA GLY A 50 4.02 3.22 11.71
C GLY A 50 3.91 1.95 10.87
N TYR A 51 4.02 2.04 9.54
CA TYR A 51 4.02 0.88 8.66
C TYR A 51 5.26 -0.01 8.88
N SER A 52 5.06 -1.33 9.00
CA SER A 52 6.17 -2.29 9.10
C SER A 52 6.00 -3.55 8.24
N SER A 53 5.24 -3.48 7.14
CA SER A 53 4.89 -4.62 6.24
C SER A 53 4.11 -5.78 6.87
N GLU A 54 3.74 -5.67 8.15
CA GLU A 54 2.97 -6.68 8.84
C GLU A 54 1.53 -6.70 8.30
N LEU A 55 1.09 -7.86 7.81
CA LEU A 55 -0.26 -8.02 7.23
C LEU A 55 -1.40 -7.85 8.26
N THR A 56 -1.05 -7.75 9.54
CA THR A 56 -1.99 -7.54 10.64
C THR A 56 -2.20 -6.06 10.98
N GLN A 57 -1.38 -5.15 10.43
CA GLN A 57 -1.51 -3.71 10.65
C GLN A 57 -2.52 -3.06 9.70
N TYR A 58 -3.20 -2.02 10.19
CA TYR A 58 -4.15 -1.24 9.40
C TYR A 58 -4.25 0.22 9.86
N TYR A 59 -4.64 1.11 8.95
CA TYR A 59 -5.03 2.48 9.28
C TYR A 59 -6.55 2.60 9.36
N SER A 60 -7.09 3.26 10.39
CA SER A 60 -8.53 3.49 10.52
C SER A 60 -8.84 4.81 11.27
N PRO A 61 -9.66 5.71 10.71
CA PRO A 61 -10.14 5.68 9.32
C PRO A 61 -9.01 5.91 8.32
N GLY A 62 -9.05 5.22 7.18
CA GLY A 62 -7.97 5.28 6.19
C GLY A 62 -8.44 5.28 4.74
N VAL A 63 -7.69 5.99 3.88
CA VAL A 63 -7.80 5.93 2.41
C VAL A 63 -6.52 5.35 1.81
N CYS A 64 -6.63 4.68 0.65
CA CYS A 64 -5.45 4.17 -0.04
C CYS A 64 -4.47 5.32 -0.37
N PRO A 65 -3.16 5.14 -0.15
CA PRO A 65 -2.15 6.14 -0.53
C PRO A 65 -2.12 6.47 -2.01
N SER A 66 -1.48 7.58 -2.35
CA SER A 66 -1.22 7.98 -3.74
C SER A 66 -0.41 6.90 -4.46
N GLY A 67 -0.89 6.49 -5.65
CA GLY A 67 -0.28 5.40 -6.42
C GLY A 67 -0.76 4.00 -6.03
N TYR A 68 -1.64 3.89 -5.04
CA TYR A 68 -2.26 2.63 -4.64
C TYR A 68 -3.75 2.59 -5.00
N LYS A 69 -4.27 1.40 -5.26
CA LYS A 69 -5.68 1.13 -5.53
C LYS A 69 -6.17 -0.04 -4.66
N PRO A 70 -7.47 -0.10 -4.32
CA PRO A 70 -8.04 -1.26 -3.66
C PRO A 70 -7.91 -2.48 -4.58
N ALA A 71 -7.09 -3.45 -4.20
CA ALA A 71 -7.00 -4.74 -4.89
C ALA A 71 -8.07 -5.71 -4.37
N CYS A 72 -8.34 -5.65 -3.07
CA CYS A 72 -9.34 -6.48 -2.41
C CYS A 72 -10.16 -5.68 -1.43
N VAL A 73 -11.42 -6.09 -1.30
CA VAL A 73 -12.41 -5.48 -0.41
C VAL A 73 -12.93 -6.53 0.56
N GLY A 74 -12.90 -6.20 1.84
CA GLY A 74 -13.53 -6.95 2.92
C GLY A 74 -14.48 -6.07 3.72
N TYR A 75 -15.23 -6.69 4.63
CA TYR A 75 -16.14 -5.99 5.51
C TYR A 75 -16.06 -6.57 6.92
N ASN A 76 -15.99 -5.71 7.92
CA ASN A 76 -16.18 -6.06 9.32
C ASN A 76 -17.54 -5.54 9.79
N GLN A 77 -18.24 -6.32 10.60
CA GLN A 77 -19.43 -5.86 11.31
C GLN A 77 -19.12 -5.70 12.79
N VAL A 78 -19.40 -4.50 13.32
CA VAL A 78 -19.33 -4.20 14.75
C VAL A 78 -20.72 -3.72 15.18
N GLY A 79 -21.53 -4.65 15.69
CA GLY A 79 -22.94 -4.39 15.95
C GLY A 79 -23.71 -4.15 14.66
N SER A 80 -24.38 -2.99 14.55
CA SER A 80 -25.09 -2.56 13.34
C SER A 80 -24.21 -1.76 12.36
N LEU A 81 -22.94 -1.53 12.71
CA LEU A 81 -22.02 -0.73 11.92
C LEU A 81 -21.19 -1.64 10.99
N THR A 82 -21.18 -1.31 9.71
CA THR A 82 -20.31 -1.95 8.71
C THR A 82 -19.08 -1.09 8.47
N GLU A 83 -17.91 -1.65 8.72
CA GLU A 83 -16.61 -1.10 8.35
C GLU A 83 -16.12 -1.76 7.06
N THR A 84 -15.76 -0.95 6.07
CA THR A 84 -15.14 -1.40 4.83
C THR A 84 -13.65 -1.54 5.05
N ILE A 85 -13.07 -2.66 4.59
CA ILE A 85 -11.63 -2.93 4.62
C ILE A 85 -11.13 -2.94 3.18
N TYR A 86 -10.13 -2.13 2.88
CA TYR A 86 -9.39 -2.22 1.63
C TYR A 86 -7.97 -2.71 1.88
N THR A 87 -7.54 -3.69 1.09
CA THR A 87 -6.13 -3.98 0.89
C THR A 87 -5.66 -3.19 -0.33
N CYS A 88 -4.91 -2.13 -0.07
CA CYS A 88 -4.38 -1.26 -1.10
C CYS A 88 -3.09 -1.84 -1.66
N CYS A 89 -3.00 -2.00 -2.98
CA CYS A 89 -1.82 -2.43 -3.71
C CYS A 89 -1.37 -1.35 -4.70
N PRO A 90 -0.09 -1.35 -5.15
CA PRO A 90 0.36 -0.41 -6.16
C PRO A 90 -0.46 -0.52 -7.45
N ALA A 91 -0.67 0.60 -8.13
CA ALA A 91 -1.55 0.67 -9.31
C ALA A 91 -0.90 0.23 -10.64
N ARG A 92 0.40 -0.12 -10.63
CA ARG A 92 1.16 -0.46 -11.86
C ARG A 92 0.68 -1.75 -12.52
N PHE A 93 0.29 -2.74 -11.72
CA PHE A 93 -0.27 -4.01 -12.20
C PHE A 93 -1.63 -4.25 -11.54
N SER A 94 -2.41 -5.17 -12.13
CA SER A 94 -3.66 -5.66 -11.55
C SER A 94 -3.37 -6.65 -10.42
N TYR A 95 -2.80 -6.15 -9.32
CA TYR A 95 -2.46 -6.97 -8.17
C TYR A 95 -3.69 -7.63 -7.55
N THR A 96 -3.49 -8.86 -7.08
CA THR A 96 -4.38 -9.56 -6.17
C THR A 96 -3.79 -9.49 -4.76
N CYS A 97 -4.64 -9.42 -3.74
CA CYS A 97 -4.17 -9.48 -2.36
C CYS A 97 -3.78 -10.90 -1.96
N HIS A 98 -2.76 -11.01 -1.13
CA HIS A 98 -2.43 -12.24 -0.43
C HIS A 98 -2.83 -12.12 1.05
N PHE A 99 -3.49 -13.15 1.60
CA PHE A 99 -3.77 -13.25 3.02
C PHE A 99 -3.11 -14.52 3.57
N SER A 100 -2.29 -14.36 4.61
CA SER A 100 -1.62 -15.40 5.43
C SER A 100 -1.45 -16.80 4.81
N GLY A 101 -0.20 -17.21 4.52
CA GLY A 101 0.13 -18.61 4.21
C GLY A 101 0.63 -18.90 2.80
N HIS A 102 1.06 -17.89 2.03
CA HIS A 102 1.96 -18.11 0.91
C HIS A 102 3.33 -17.55 1.28
N PRO A 103 4.42 -18.25 0.90
CA PRO A 103 5.74 -17.66 0.92
C PRO A 103 5.76 -16.52 -0.10
N GLY A 104 5.64 -15.28 0.38
CA GLY A 104 5.60 -14.08 -0.46
C GLY A 104 5.85 -12.84 0.38
N TRP A 105 6.68 -11.95 -0.15
CA TRP A 105 7.01 -10.67 0.48
C TRP A 105 5.91 -9.65 0.18
N GLY A 106 5.30 -9.05 1.21
CA GLY A 106 4.22 -8.08 1.01
C GLY A 106 2.86 -8.73 0.69
N GLY A 107 1.77 -8.01 0.98
CA GLY A 107 0.41 -8.56 0.88
C GLY A 107 -0.26 -8.42 -0.48
N CYS A 108 0.50 -8.17 -1.55
CA CYS A 108 0.04 -8.04 -2.92
C CYS A 108 0.89 -8.91 -3.84
N TYR A 109 0.28 -9.61 -4.79
CA TYR A 109 1.00 -10.33 -5.85
C TYR A 109 0.32 -10.15 -7.21
N TYR A 110 1.11 -10.26 -8.27
CA TYR A 110 0.66 -10.24 -9.66
C TYR A 110 1.33 -11.39 -10.39
N ASP A 111 0.56 -12.35 -10.87
CA ASP A 111 1.07 -13.44 -11.70
C ASP A 111 1.54 -12.87 -13.04
N ILE A 112 2.81 -13.10 -13.37
CA ILE A 112 3.37 -12.73 -14.65
C ILE A 112 2.76 -13.69 -15.67
N PRO A 113 2.03 -13.20 -16.69
CA PRO A 113 1.45 -14.07 -17.70
C PRO A 113 2.57 -14.86 -18.40
N ASP A 114 2.38 -16.17 -18.56
CA ASP A 114 3.31 -17.13 -19.21
C ASP A 114 3.58 -16.83 -20.71
N THR A 115 3.17 -15.67 -21.20
CA THR A 115 3.34 -15.18 -22.57
C THR A 115 4.43 -14.11 -22.61
N SER A 116 5.63 -14.43 -23.11
CA SER A 116 6.71 -13.50 -23.50
C SER A 116 6.77 -12.16 -22.76
N SER A 117 6.59 -12.19 -21.43
CA SER A 117 6.44 -10.98 -20.63
C SER A 117 7.82 -10.34 -20.50
N THR A 118 7.94 -9.07 -20.86
CA THR A 118 9.18 -8.33 -20.68
C THR A 118 9.07 -7.46 -19.43
N LEU A 119 9.90 -7.73 -18.42
CA LEU A 119 10.05 -6.86 -17.28
C LEU A 119 11.11 -5.82 -17.58
N THR A 120 10.71 -4.55 -17.52
CA THR A 120 11.60 -3.40 -17.73
C THR A 120 11.80 -2.62 -16.44
N SER A 121 12.85 -1.80 -16.39
CA SER A 121 13.22 -1.01 -15.20
C SER A 121 13.49 -1.91 -13.98
N LEU A 122 14.25 -2.98 -14.22
CA LEU A 122 14.58 -3.98 -13.22
C LEU A 122 15.91 -3.63 -12.54
N TYR A 123 15.94 -3.75 -11.23
CA TYR A 123 17.15 -3.64 -10.41
C TYR A 123 17.43 -4.94 -9.70
N GLY A 124 18.69 -5.34 -9.61
CA GLY A 124 19.10 -6.46 -8.77
C GLY A 124 19.31 -5.97 -7.33
N VAL A 125 18.87 -6.77 -6.36
CA VAL A 125 19.15 -6.53 -4.94
C VAL A 125 19.70 -7.80 -4.33
N GLU A 126 20.91 -7.72 -3.79
CA GLU A 126 21.56 -8.83 -3.07
C GLU A 126 22.39 -8.25 -1.93
N ALA A 127 22.25 -8.83 -0.73
CA ALA A 127 22.97 -8.40 0.47
C ALA A 127 22.90 -6.87 0.75
N GLY A 128 21.78 -6.23 0.40
CA GLY A 128 21.57 -4.78 0.59
C GLY A 128 22.22 -3.89 -0.47
N VAL A 129 22.84 -4.47 -1.50
CA VAL A 129 23.40 -3.74 -2.64
C VAL A 129 22.40 -3.73 -3.78
N THR A 130 22.18 -2.57 -4.40
CA THR A 130 21.27 -2.40 -5.55
C THR A 130 22.05 -2.06 -6.81
N TRP A 131 21.74 -2.70 -7.93
CA TRP A 131 22.33 -2.40 -9.25
C TRP A 131 21.28 -2.48 -10.36
N SER A 132 21.52 -1.82 -11.49
CA SER A 132 20.63 -1.90 -12.66
C SER A 132 20.78 -3.24 -13.37
N LEU A 133 19.67 -3.89 -13.71
CA LEU A 133 19.63 -5.07 -14.57
C LEU A 133 19.17 -4.69 -15.99
N SER A 134 19.53 -5.53 -16.95
CA SER A 134 18.90 -5.49 -18.27
C SER A 134 17.45 -5.96 -18.19
N ASP A 135 16.64 -5.58 -19.18
CA ASP A 135 15.28 -6.07 -19.30
C ASP A 135 15.27 -7.61 -19.34
N VAL A 136 14.32 -8.22 -18.64
CA VAL A 136 14.13 -9.68 -18.65
C VAL A 136 13.01 -10.01 -19.60
N THR A 137 13.33 -10.69 -20.69
CA THR A 137 12.35 -11.28 -21.61
C THR A 137 11.92 -12.65 -21.11
N ASP A 138 10.70 -13.06 -21.44
CA ASP A 138 10.13 -14.35 -21.03
C ASP A 138 10.13 -14.54 -19.50
N ALA A 139 9.91 -13.44 -18.77
CA ALA A 139 9.78 -13.49 -17.32
C ALA A 139 8.58 -14.36 -16.93
N TYR A 140 8.75 -15.16 -15.87
CA TYR A 140 7.74 -16.05 -15.33
C TYR A 140 7.68 -15.93 -13.80
N GLY A 141 6.60 -16.44 -13.21
CA GLY A 141 6.37 -16.39 -11.76
C GLY A 141 5.45 -15.23 -11.38
N ALA A 142 5.74 -14.57 -10.26
CA ALA A 142 4.91 -13.47 -9.76
C ALA A 142 5.76 -12.28 -9.32
N ILE A 143 5.18 -11.08 -9.46
CA ILE A 143 5.69 -9.84 -8.87
C ILE A 143 4.96 -9.63 -7.54
N ASN A 144 5.72 -9.47 -6.46
CA ASN A 144 5.16 -9.19 -5.15
C ASN A 144 5.23 -7.69 -4.83
N ALA A 145 4.36 -7.20 -3.95
CA ALA A 145 4.38 -5.81 -3.52
C ALA A 145 3.86 -5.63 -2.10
N GLN A 146 4.32 -4.55 -1.46
CA GLN A 146 3.82 -4.15 -0.15
C GLN A 146 2.36 -3.73 -0.22
N SER A 147 1.55 -4.26 0.70
CA SER A 147 0.14 -3.92 0.83
C SER A 147 -0.07 -2.99 2.02
N ILE A 148 -1.05 -2.10 1.89
CA ILE A 148 -1.45 -1.22 2.99
C ILE A 148 -2.93 -1.48 3.26
N GLN A 149 -3.25 -1.96 4.45
CA GLN A 149 -4.63 -2.14 4.84
C GLN A 149 -5.19 -0.83 5.38
N VAL A 150 -6.32 -0.42 4.83
CA VAL A 150 -7.09 0.71 5.37
C VAL A 150 -8.50 0.24 5.69
N ARG A 151 -9.06 0.82 6.73
CA ARG A 151 -10.44 0.56 7.13
C ARG A 151 -11.16 1.87 7.32
N PHE A 152 -12.44 1.91 6.97
CA PHE A 152 -13.24 3.11 7.09
C PHE A 152 -14.72 2.79 7.03
N ARG A 153 -15.52 3.74 7.49
CA ARG A 153 -16.96 3.81 7.28
C ARG A 153 -17.25 5.07 6.45
N PRO A 154 -18.35 5.10 5.69
CA PRO A 154 -18.71 6.28 4.90
C PRO A 154 -18.81 7.57 5.72
N ILE A 155 -19.22 7.47 7.00
CA ILE A 155 -19.35 8.63 7.90
C ILE A 155 -18.01 9.18 8.39
N ASP A 156 -16.92 8.40 8.31
CA ASP A 156 -15.61 8.81 8.83
C ASP A 156 -14.98 9.93 8.01
N PHE A 157 -15.51 10.23 6.82
CA PHE A 157 -15.05 11.29 5.92
C PHE A 157 -16.02 12.46 5.80
N VAL A 158 -17.11 12.47 6.58
CA VAL A 158 -18.02 13.61 6.61
C VAL A 158 -17.42 14.66 7.53
N GLU A 159 -16.99 15.79 6.96
CA GLU A 159 -16.62 16.95 7.78
C GLU A 159 -17.81 17.37 8.64
N THR A 160 -17.63 17.32 9.95
CA THR A 160 -18.63 17.86 10.87
C THR A 160 -18.57 19.37 10.74
N THR A 161 -19.54 19.99 10.06
CA THR A 161 -19.66 21.45 10.03
C THR A 161 -19.92 21.91 11.47
N ALA A 162 -18.89 22.39 12.16
CA ALA A 162 -19.08 23.01 13.46
C ALA A 162 -19.93 24.28 13.25
N PRO A 163 -20.99 24.50 14.06
CA PRO A 163 -21.75 25.73 13.96
C PRO A 163 -20.83 26.91 14.31
N THR A 164 -20.70 27.87 13.38
CA THR A 164 -20.00 29.14 13.62
C THR A 164 -20.59 29.82 14.85
N PRO A 165 -19.80 30.20 15.87
CA PRO A 165 -20.32 31.00 16.96
C PRO A 165 -20.80 32.34 16.42
N SER A 166 -22.12 32.57 16.44
CA SER A 166 -22.72 33.88 16.17
C SER A 166 -22.15 34.89 17.17
N GLN A 167 -21.27 35.77 16.70
CA GLN A 167 -20.93 36.98 17.45
C GLN A 167 -22.16 37.89 17.44
N THR A 168 -22.97 37.80 18.48
CA THR A 168 -23.95 38.84 18.82
C THR A 168 -23.16 40.05 19.31
N SER A 169 -22.95 41.03 18.42
CA SER A 169 -22.46 42.34 18.84
C SER A 169 -23.56 43.01 19.67
N ALA A 170 -23.34 43.07 20.98
CA ALA A 170 -24.18 43.82 21.91
C ALA A 170 -24.00 45.32 21.65
N ARG A 171 -25.15 46.00 21.61
CA ARG A 171 -25.31 47.44 21.45
C ARG A 171 -25.21 48.10 22.84
N GLU A 172 -24.25 49.00 23.05
CA GLU A 172 -24.18 49.90 24.22
C GLU A 172 -23.89 51.32 23.70
N HIS A 173 -24.92 52.18 23.70
CA HIS A 173 -25.20 53.28 24.66
C HIS A 173 -24.29 54.49 24.49
#